data_AF-A0A6N2DSJ2-F1
#
_entry.id   AF-A0A6N2DSJ2-F1
#
_cell.length_a   1.000
_cell.length_b   1.000
_cell.length_c   1.000
_cell.angle_alpha   90.00
_cell.angle_beta   90.00
_cell.angle_gamma   90.00
#
_symmetry.space_group_name_H-M   'P 1'
#
loop_
_entity.id
_entity.type
_entity.pdbx_description
1 polymer ?
#
loop_
_entity_poly.entity_id
_entity_poly.type
_entity_poly.pdbx_seq_one_letter_code
_entity_poly.pdbx_strand_id
1 'polypeptide(L)'
;MPRSPFRNVLIIKRAEILGAGDTLARIERARAQYGLSIRSICDAAGVSMTAYYQWRAGRGIMPETQAAVRSAIRQLTKRAQSQPEAEK
;
A
#
# COMPACT_ATOMS: atom_id res chain seq x y z
N MET A 1 -20.52 -31.10 32.61
CA MET A 1 -20.59 -30.14 31.48
C MET A 1 -19.17 -29.80 31.05
N PRO A 2 -18.70 -30.21 29.85
CA PRO A 2 -17.35 -29.86 29.41
C PRO A 2 -17.30 -28.37 29.03
N ARG A 3 -16.42 -27.63 29.71
CA ARG A 3 -16.15 -26.22 29.41
C ARG A 3 -15.26 -26.15 28.16
N SER A 4 -15.78 -25.52 27.10
CA SER A 4 -15.03 -25.31 25.85
C SER A 4 -13.74 -24.51 26.14
N PRO A 5 -12.55 -24.95 25.69
CA PRO A 5 -11.27 -24.38 26.08
C PRO A 5 -10.96 -23.03 25.42
N PHE A 6 -11.79 -22.57 24.48
CA PHE A 6 -11.51 -21.37 23.67
C PHE A 6 -12.14 -20.11 24.25
N ARG A 7 -11.99 -19.88 25.55
CA ARG A 7 -12.62 -18.74 26.25
C ARG A 7 -11.92 -17.39 25.98
N ASN A 8 -10.85 -17.36 25.19
CA ASN A 8 -10.04 -16.17 24.94
C ASN A 8 -9.27 -16.20 23.61
N VAL A 9 -9.84 -16.79 22.56
CA VAL A 9 -9.27 -16.71 21.21
C VAL A 9 -10.09 -15.71 20.41
N LEU A 10 -9.57 -14.49 20.26
CA LEU A 10 -10.05 -13.55 19.26
C LEU A 10 -9.75 -14.16 17.89
N ILE A 11 -10.75 -14.84 17.30
CA ILE A 11 -10.72 -15.23 15.88
C ILE A 11 -10.89 -13.94 15.09
N ILE A 12 -9.83 -13.15 14.99
CA ILE A 12 -9.78 -12.02 14.08
C ILE A 12 -9.81 -12.65 12.70
N LYS A 13 -10.93 -12.51 11.98
CA LYS A 13 -11.01 -12.92 10.58
C LYS A 13 -9.83 -12.27 9.87
N ARG A 14 -9.10 -13.02 9.02
CA ARG A 14 -8.02 -12.48 8.18
C ARG A 14 -8.45 -11.20 7.44
N ALA A 15 -9.76 -11.06 7.22
CA ALA A 15 -10.46 -9.88 6.71
C ALA A 15 -10.36 -8.59 7.56
N GLU A 16 -10.33 -8.67 8.88
CA GLU A 16 -10.19 -7.49 9.76
C GLU A 16 -8.73 -7.04 9.92
N ILE A 17 -7.78 -7.90 9.57
CA ILE A 17 -6.37 -7.53 9.37
C ILE A 17 -6.17 -6.89 7.97
N LEU A 18 -7.18 -6.92 7.08
CA LEU A 18 -7.12 -6.36 5.71
C LEU A 18 -7.20 -4.82 5.70
N GLY A 19 -6.27 -4.14 6.37
CA GLY A 19 -5.79 -2.85 5.87
C GLY A 19 -5.05 -2.99 4.53
N ALA A 20 -4.61 -4.21 4.16
CA ALA A 20 -3.81 -4.45 2.96
C ALA A 20 -4.59 -4.32 1.63
N GLY A 21 -5.86 -4.75 1.58
CA GLY A 21 -6.69 -4.66 0.38
C GLY A 21 -7.09 -3.21 0.04
N ASP A 22 -7.49 -2.43 1.05
CA ASP A 22 -7.81 -1.01 0.90
C ASP A 22 -6.56 -0.18 0.54
N THR A 23 -5.40 -0.54 1.11
CA THR A 23 -4.15 0.19 0.88
C THR A 23 -3.70 0.08 -0.58
N LEU A 24 -3.72 -1.11 -1.19
CA LEU A 24 -3.31 -1.26 -2.60
C LEU A 24 -4.28 -0.54 -3.54
N ALA A 25 -5.59 -0.68 -3.32
CA ALA A 25 -6.61 -0.01 -4.12
C ALA A 25 -6.53 1.53 -4.02
N ARG A 26 -6.22 2.07 -2.83
CA ARG A 26 -5.97 3.50 -2.64
C ARG A 26 -4.70 3.96 -3.35
N ILE A 27 -3.66 3.15 -3.31
CA ILE A 27 -2.38 3.44 -3.96
C ILE A 27 -2.55 3.48 -5.48
N GLU A 28 -3.24 2.51 -6.07
CA GLU A 28 -3.54 2.51 -7.49
C GLU A 28 -4.44 3.70 -7.89
N ARG A 29 -5.43 4.06 -7.06
CA ARG A 29 -6.25 5.27 -7.28
C ARG A 29 -5.42 6.55 -7.25
N ALA A 30 -4.59 6.74 -6.23
CA ALA A 30 -3.72 7.92 -6.13
C ALA A 30 -2.75 7.97 -7.31
N ARG A 31 -2.13 6.84 -7.66
CA ARG A 31 -1.26 6.73 -8.82
C ARG A 31 -1.96 7.17 -10.10
N ALA A 32 -3.17 6.66 -10.36
CA ALA A 32 -3.95 7.02 -11.55
C ALA A 32 -4.37 8.49 -11.55
N GLN A 33 -4.80 9.03 -10.40
CA GLN A 33 -5.23 10.41 -10.24
C GLN A 33 -4.09 11.42 -10.52
N TYR A 34 -2.87 11.11 -10.10
CA TYR A 34 -1.71 12.00 -10.25
C TYR A 34 -0.79 11.60 -11.40
N GLY A 35 -1.19 10.64 -12.25
CA GLY A 35 -0.39 10.20 -13.40
C GLY A 35 0.96 9.57 -13.04
N LEU A 36 1.10 9.02 -11.82
CA LEU A 36 2.38 8.49 -11.34
C LEU A 36 2.71 7.15 -11.99
N SER A 37 3.97 6.93 -12.32
CA SER A 37 4.43 5.62 -12.79
C SER A 37 4.75 4.70 -11.61
N ILE A 38 4.51 3.39 -11.76
CA ILE A 38 4.92 2.38 -10.75
C ILE A 38 6.44 2.48 -10.53
N ARG A 39 7.21 2.75 -11.59
CA ARG A 39 8.67 2.92 -11.54
C ARG A 39 9.05 4.06 -10.60
N SER A 40 8.45 5.24 -10.74
CA SER A 40 8.72 6.40 -9.88
C SER A 40 8.34 6.15 -8.43
N ILE A 41 7.25 5.43 -8.19
CA ILE A 41 6.83 5.04 -6.83
C ILE A 41 7.83 4.07 -6.21
N CYS A 42 8.25 3.05 -6.97
CA CYS A 42 9.22 2.05 -6.52
C CYS A 42 10.59 2.68 -6.25
N ASP A 43 11.05 3.58 -7.12
CA ASP A 43 12.29 4.33 -6.98
C ASP A 43 12.28 5.21 -5.72
N ALA A 44 11.22 6.01 -5.55
CA ALA A 44 11.04 6.85 -4.36
C ALA A 44 10.86 6.03 -3.06
N ALA A 45 10.32 4.82 -3.15
CA ALA A 45 10.16 3.92 -2.00
C ALA A 45 11.42 3.09 -1.71
N GLY A 46 12.40 3.04 -2.63
CA GLY A 46 13.55 2.13 -2.53
C GLY A 46 13.17 0.65 -2.66
N VAL A 47 12.08 0.36 -3.36
CA VAL A 47 11.50 -1.00 -3.48
C VAL A 47 11.69 -1.52 -4.90
N SER A 48 12.00 -2.81 -5.04
CA SER A 48 12.07 -3.42 -6.37
C SER A 48 10.68 -3.51 -7.02
N MET A 49 10.62 -3.27 -8.34
CA MET A 49 9.37 -3.46 -9.09
C MET A 49 8.81 -4.88 -8.93
N THR A 50 9.70 -5.89 -8.85
CA THR A 50 9.32 -7.28 -8.63
C THR A 50 8.55 -7.45 -7.31
N ALA A 51 9.02 -6.85 -6.21
CA ALA A 51 8.33 -6.90 -4.92
C ALA A 51 6.96 -6.20 -4.98
N TYR A 52 6.87 -5.07 -5.70
CA TYR A 52 5.59 -4.40 -5.92
C TYR A 52 4.59 -5.27 -6.70
N TYR A 53 5.02 -5.95 -7.76
CA TYR A 53 4.13 -6.84 -8.52
C TYR A 53 3.73 -8.09 -7.74
N GLN A 54 4.63 -8.67 -6.94
CA GLN A 54 4.29 -9.78 -6.04
C GLN A 54 3.22 -9.36 -5.01
N TRP A 55 3.36 -8.15 -4.47
CA TRP A 55 2.35 -7.59 -3.59
C TRP A 55 1.01 -7.37 -4.29
N ARG A 56 1.03 -6.79 -5.50
CA ARG A 56 -0.16 -6.60 -6.34
C ARG A 56 -0.85 -7.92 -6.71
N ALA A 57 -0.08 -8.99 -6.88
CA ALA A 57 -0.59 -10.34 -7.12
C ALA A 57 -1.14 -11.03 -5.85
N GLY A 58 -1.15 -10.35 -4.70
CA GLY A 58 -1.67 -10.88 -3.45
C GLY A 58 -0.73 -11.83 -2.72
N ARG A 59 0.55 -11.94 -3.12
CA ARG A 59 1.55 -12.78 -2.44
C ARG A 59 2.02 -12.22 -1.10
N GLY A 60 1.50 -11.05 -0.71
CA GLY A 60 1.91 -10.33 0.48
C GLY A 60 3.12 -9.44 0.23
N ILE A 61 3.36 -8.54 1.17
CA ILE A 61 4.48 -7.60 1.17
C ILE A 61 4.94 -7.42 2.61
N MET A 62 6.22 -7.11 2.80
CA MET A 62 6.68 -6.75 4.14
C MET A 62 6.03 -5.43 4.58
N PRO A 63 5.64 -5.29 5.85
CA PRO A 63 4.99 -4.08 6.37
C PRO A 63 5.84 -2.81 6.16
N GLU A 64 7.16 -2.94 6.28
CA GLU A 64 8.12 -1.85 6.07
C GLU A 64 8.08 -1.36 4.61
N THR A 65 8.07 -2.29 3.66
CA THR A 65 7.96 -2.00 2.23
C THR A 65 6.61 -1.34 1.91
N GLN A 66 5.52 -1.79 2.53
CA GLN A 66 4.20 -1.16 2.38
C GLN A 66 4.20 0.28 2.91
N ALA A 67 4.83 0.53 4.06
CA ALA A 67 4.98 1.86 4.64
C ALA A 67 5.84 2.78 3.77
N ALA A 68 6.91 2.26 3.17
CA ALA A 68 7.76 2.98 2.23
C ALA A 68 7.00 3.40 0.97
N VAL A 69 6.27 2.46 0.34
CA VAL A 69 5.44 2.76 -0.85
C VAL A 69 4.37 3.81 -0.53
N ARG A 70 3.71 3.72 0.63
CA ARG A 70 2.71 4.71 1.05
C ARG A 70 3.32 6.11 1.24
N SER A 71 4.50 6.17 1.83
CA SER A 71 5.24 7.42 2.04
C SER A 71 5.72 8.02 0.73
N ALA A 72 6.23 7.20 -0.18
CA ALA A 72 6.64 7.60 -1.53
C ALA A 72 5.49 8.22 -2.31
N ILE A 73 4.31 7.57 -2.31
CA ILE A 73 3.12 8.12 -2.98
C ILE A 73 2.74 9.45 -2.37
N ARG A 74 2.69 9.57 -1.03
CA ARG A 74 2.37 10.84 -0.37
C ARG A 74 3.35 11.97 -0.75
N GLN A 75 4.63 11.66 -0.87
CA GLN A 75 5.65 12.63 -1.31
C GLN A 75 5.45 13.03 -2.77
N LEU A 76 5.21 12.06 -3.65
CA LEU A 76 4.99 12.31 -5.07
C LEU A 76 3.69 13.09 -5.33
N THR A 77 2.60 12.78 -4.62
CA THR A 77 1.35 13.55 -4.72
C THR A 77 1.54 14.96 -4.18
N LYS A 78 2.28 15.14 -3.08
CA LYS A 78 2.59 16.47 -2.55
C LYS A 78 3.43 17.29 -3.54
N ARG A 79 4.43 16.67 -4.19
CA ARG A 79 5.22 17.32 -5.25
C ARG A 79 4.35 17.72 -6.45
N ALA A 80 3.48 16.82 -6.91
CA ALA A 80 2.55 17.09 -8.00
C ALA A 80 1.57 18.22 -7.66
N GLN A 81 1.11 18.32 -6.39
CA GLN A 81 0.26 19.42 -5.93
C GLN A 81 1.02 20.74 -5.73
N SER A 82 2.31 20.69 -5.41
CA SER A 82 3.17 21.87 -5.26
C SER A 82 3.77 22.35 -6.59
N GLN A 83 3.52 21.66 -7.70
CA GLN A 83 3.78 22.13 -9.06
C GLN A 83 2.46 22.39 -9.83
N PRO A 84 1.62 23.35 -9.43
CA PRO A 84 0.78 24.03 -10.41
C PRO A 84 1.68 25.02 -11.18
N GLU A 85 1.51 25.16 -12.49
CA GLU A 85 2.14 26.22 -13.31
C GLU A 85 3.66 26.15 -13.52
N ALA A 86 4.11 25.25 -14.40
CA ALA A 86 5.31 25.52 -15.20
C ALA A 86 5.32 24.72 -16.50
N GLU A 87 4.23 24.68 -17.26
CA GLU A 87 4.37 24.45 -18.70
C GLU A 87 3.28 25.22 -19.45
N LYS A 88 3.75 26.02 -20.41
CA LYS A 88 3.05 27.02 -21.22
C LYS A 88 2.06 26.40 -22.20
#